data_AF-A0A173U4E5-F1
#
_entry.id   AF-A0A173U4E5-F1
#
_cell.length_a   1.000
_cell.length_b   1.000
_cell.length_c   1.000
_cell.angle_alpha   90.00
_cell.angle_beta   90.00
_cell.angle_gamma   90.00
#
_symmetry.space_group_name_H-M   'P 1'
#
loop_
_entity.id
_entity.type
_entity.pdbx_description
1 polymer ?
#
loop_
_entity_poly.entity_id
_entity_poly.type
_entity_poly.pdbx_seq_one_letter_code
_entity_poly.pdbx_strand_id
1 'polypeptide(L)'
;MFAKIRENPQHQFLFLTKRPDLLDFDTDLENAWFGATVTRKAELWRIDALRKNVRAKHYHVTFEPLFDDPGTVDLSGINWIVVGTMTGAQSRKIHTEREWAWSLADQAHKLGIPVFMKEDLVPIIGDENMIQEMPEEFNKVLEVQKSWKK
;
A
#
# COMPACT_ATOMS: atom_id res chain seq x y z
N MET A 1 -11.09 -18.27 7.32
CA MET A 1 -10.02 -17.26 7.12
C MET A 1 -9.98 -16.26 8.28
N PHE A 2 -11.01 -15.43 8.47
CA PHE A 2 -11.02 -14.37 9.51
C PHE A 2 -10.80 -14.87 10.95
N ALA A 3 -11.32 -16.05 11.30
CA ALA A 3 -11.02 -16.68 12.59
C ALA A 3 -9.52 -16.86 12.83
N LYS A 4 -8.77 -17.30 11.81
CA LYS A 4 -7.31 -17.48 11.91
C LYS A 4 -6.56 -16.17 12.03
N ILE A 5 -7.03 -15.12 11.37
CA ILE A 5 -6.45 -13.77 11.51
C ILE A 5 -6.63 -13.30 12.96
N ARG A 6 -7.83 -13.46 13.52
CA ARG A 6 -8.15 -13.09 14.91
C ARG A 6 -7.34 -13.88 15.93
N GLU A 7 -7.13 -15.18 15.69
CA GLU A 7 -6.34 -16.05 16.55
C GLU A 7 -4.83 -15.72 16.54
N ASN A 8 -4.37 -14.88 15.61
CA ASN A 8 -2.95 -14.57 15.43
C ASN A 8 -2.66 -13.05 15.47
N PRO A 9 -2.92 -12.37 16.61
CA PRO A 9 -2.73 -10.92 16.74
C PRO A 9 -1.27 -10.47 16.62
N GLN A 10 -0.31 -11.39 16.74
CA GLN A 10 1.12 -11.13 16.54
C GLN A 10 1.53 -10.91 15.08
N HIS A 11 0.59 -11.02 14.14
CA HIS A 11 0.81 -10.84 12.70
C HIS A 11 -0.09 -9.75 12.15
N GLN A 12 0.46 -8.89 11.29
CA GLN A 12 -0.30 -8.00 10.41
C GLN A 12 -0.53 -8.71 9.07
N PHE A 13 -1.78 -8.89 8.68
CA PHE A 13 -2.14 -9.57 7.43
C PHE A 13 -2.44 -8.55 6.33
N LEU A 14 -1.67 -8.60 5.25
CA LEU A 14 -1.85 -7.76 4.06
C LEU A 14 -2.61 -8.53 2.97
N PHE A 15 -3.76 -8.00 2.57
CA PHE A 15 -4.54 -8.45 1.43
C PHE A 15 -4.46 -7.42 0.31
N LEU A 16 -4.27 -7.89 -0.91
CA LEU A 16 -4.16 -7.04 -2.10
C LEU A 16 -4.99 -7.62 -3.24
N THR A 17 -5.76 -6.76 -3.93
CA THR A 17 -6.61 -7.17 -5.05
C THR A 17 -6.51 -6.22 -6.24
N LYS A 18 -6.74 -6.76 -7.45
CA LYS A 18 -7.00 -5.98 -8.69
C LYS A 18 -8.48 -5.96 -9.06
N ARG A 19 -9.31 -6.68 -8.30
CA ARG A 19 -10.75 -6.87 -8.53
C ARG A 19 -11.56 -6.57 -7.27
N PRO A 20 -11.48 -5.34 -6.73
CA PRO A 20 -12.30 -4.95 -5.57
C PRO A 20 -13.80 -5.00 -5.87
N ASP A 21 -14.19 -4.96 -7.15
CA ASP A 21 -15.56 -5.14 -7.63
C ASP A 21 -16.16 -6.53 -7.32
N LEU A 22 -15.31 -7.53 -7.09
CA LEU A 22 -15.74 -8.90 -6.76
C LEU A 22 -15.80 -9.17 -5.26
N LEU A 23 -15.46 -8.19 -4.44
CA LEU A 23 -15.53 -8.30 -2.98
C LEU A 23 -16.86 -7.71 -2.50
N ASP A 24 -17.39 -8.26 -1.42
CA ASP A 24 -18.49 -7.67 -0.64
C ASP A 24 -18.48 -8.32 0.76
N PHE A 25 -17.86 -7.65 1.73
CA PHE A 25 -17.81 -8.15 3.10
C PHE A 25 -17.40 -7.08 4.11
N ASP A 26 -17.68 -7.39 5.38
CA ASP A 26 -17.40 -6.55 6.52
C ASP A 26 -16.51 -7.29 7.51
N THR A 27 -15.62 -6.55 8.15
CA THR A 27 -14.74 -7.10 9.15
C THR A 27 -14.29 -6.05 10.16
N ASP A 28 -14.17 -6.48 11.41
CA ASP A 28 -13.71 -5.68 12.55
C ASP A 28 -12.24 -5.94 12.91
N LEU A 29 -11.55 -6.79 12.13
CA LEU A 29 -10.18 -7.22 12.41
C LEU A 29 -9.19 -6.04 12.36
N GLU A 30 -8.54 -5.77 13.49
CA GLU A 30 -7.51 -4.73 13.61
C GLU A 30 -6.19 -5.12 12.94
N ASN A 31 -5.90 -6.43 12.83
CA ASN A 31 -4.67 -6.93 12.24
C ASN A 31 -4.83 -7.36 10.76
N ALA A 32 -5.84 -6.83 10.08
CA ALA A 32 -6.13 -7.10 8.66
C ALA A 32 -6.16 -5.81 7.84
N TRP A 33 -5.30 -5.76 6.82
CA TRP A 33 -5.11 -4.63 5.93
C TRP A 33 -5.58 -4.99 4.53
N PHE A 34 -6.56 -4.27 3.99
CA PHE A 34 -7.10 -4.55 2.67
C PHE A 34 -6.70 -3.47 1.69
N GLY A 35 -6.19 -3.87 0.52
CA GLY A 35 -5.71 -2.91 -0.45
C GLY A 35 -5.99 -3.27 -1.88
N ALA A 36 -5.86 -2.25 -2.73
CA ALA A 36 -6.01 -2.35 -4.16
C ALA A 36 -4.69 -2.01 -4.86
N THR A 37 -4.39 -2.72 -5.94
CA THR A 37 -3.30 -2.34 -6.84
C THR A 37 -3.80 -1.36 -7.88
N VAL A 38 -3.10 -0.24 -8.05
CA VAL A 38 -3.30 0.73 -9.13
C VAL A 38 -2.02 0.75 -9.97
N THR A 39 -2.17 0.57 -11.28
CA THR A 39 -1.04 0.61 -12.21
C THR A 39 -1.13 1.77 -13.19
N ARG A 40 -2.27 2.48 -13.22
CA ARG A 40 -2.54 3.58 -14.13
C ARG A 40 -3.76 4.39 -13.69
N LYS A 41 -3.90 5.61 -14.19
CA LYS A 41 -5.01 6.52 -13.89
C LYS A 41 -6.39 5.93 -14.13
N ALA A 42 -6.55 5.14 -15.21
CA ALA A 42 -7.81 4.47 -15.54
C ALA A 42 -8.24 3.42 -14.49
N GLU A 43 -7.40 3.09 -13.51
CA GLU A 43 -7.67 2.11 -12.45
C GLU A 43 -7.93 2.74 -11.08
N LEU A 44 -7.93 4.07 -10.97
CA LEU A 44 -8.17 4.77 -9.69
C LEU A 44 -9.53 4.43 -9.06
N TRP A 45 -10.52 4.06 -9.89
CA TRP A 45 -11.82 3.55 -9.43
C TRP A 45 -11.72 2.35 -8.47
N ARG A 46 -10.60 1.61 -8.50
CA ARG A 46 -10.37 0.47 -7.59
C ARG A 46 -10.30 0.92 -6.13
N ILE A 47 -9.83 2.13 -5.86
CA ILE A 47 -9.75 2.69 -4.50
C ILE A 47 -11.17 2.91 -3.96
N ASP A 48 -12.04 3.51 -4.77
CA ASP A 48 -13.45 3.73 -4.43
C ASP A 48 -14.20 2.41 -4.25
N ALA A 49 -14.02 1.48 -5.19
CA ALA A 49 -14.64 0.17 -5.13
C ALA A 49 -14.19 -0.60 -3.88
N LEU A 50 -12.91 -0.54 -3.51
CA LEU A 50 -12.41 -1.16 -2.29
C LEU A 50 -13.09 -0.57 -1.04
N ARG A 51 -13.11 0.75 -0.90
CA ARG A 51 -13.76 1.43 0.24
C ARG A 51 -15.26 1.11 0.33
N LYS A 52 -15.94 0.99 -0.81
CA LYS A 52 -17.37 0.69 -0.89
C LYS A 52 -17.68 -0.76 -0.50
N ASN A 53 -16.89 -1.69 -1.02
CA ASN A 53 -17.21 -3.11 -1.00
C ASN A 53 -16.59 -3.86 0.19
N VAL A 54 -15.50 -3.33 0.75
CA VAL A 54 -14.82 -3.91 1.90
C VAL A 54 -14.92 -2.93 3.05
N ARG A 55 -15.74 -3.23 4.07
CA ARG A 55 -15.85 -2.40 5.28
C ARG A 55 -14.90 -2.94 6.33
N ALA A 56 -13.70 -2.38 6.40
CA ALA A 56 -12.58 -2.82 7.24
C ALA A 56 -11.97 -1.66 8.03
N LYS A 57 -11.07 -1.98 8.96
CA LYS A 57 -10.39 -0.98 9.81
C LYS A 57 -9.20 -0.30 9.11
N HIS A 58 -8.49 -1.04 8.27
CA HIS A 58 -7.26 -0.56 7.65
C HIS A 58 -7.23 -0.80 6.14
N TYR A 59 -6.97 0.28 5.40
CA TYR A 59 -6.87 0.27 3.95
C TYR A 59 -5.47 0.67 3.47
N HIS A 60 -5.00 0.03 2.40
CA HIS A 60 -3.78 0.45 1.71
C HIS A 60 -3.96 0.50 0.21
N VAL A 61 -3.10 1.26 -0.48
CA VAL A 61 -3.06 1.29 -1.94
C VAL A 61 -1.64 1.04 -2.40
N THR A 62 -1.48 0.09 -3.33
CA THR A 62 -0.18 -0.20 -3.95
C THR A 62 -0.16 0.34 -5.37
N PHE A 63 0.71 1.32 -5.62
CA PHE A 63 0.99 1.89 -6.93
C PHE A 63 2.23 1.20 -7.52
N GLU A 64 2.03 0.10 -8.26
CA GLU A 64 3.15 -0.68 -8.79
C GLU A 64 2.79 -1.61 -9.98
N PRO A 65 3.56 -1.55 -11.08
CA PRO A 65 4.26 -0.36 -11.56
C PRO A 65 3.24 0.64 -12.07
N LEU A 66 3.57 1.94 -12.02
CA LEU A 66 2.79 2.94 -12.72
C LEU A 66 3.19 2.96 -14.20
N PHE A 67 2.20 2.86 -15.08
CA PHE A 67 2.37 2.94 -16.53
C PHE A 67 2.03 4.32 -17.10
N ASP A 68 1.33 5.15 -16.34
CA ASP A 68 1.04 6.55 -16.66
C ASP A 68 0.94 7.39 -15.37
N ASP A 69 0.90 8.71 -15.54
CA ASP A 69 0.71 9.64 -14.43
C ASP A 69 -0.68 9.44 -13.79
N PRO A 70 -0.76 9.02 -12.51
CA PRO A 70 -2.04 8.89 -11.82
C PRO A 70 -2.73 10.25 -11.63
N GLY A 71 -2.00 11.36 -11.67
CA GLY A 71 -2.50 12.69 -11.38
C GLY A 71 -2.95 12.82 -9.91
N THR A 72 -4.06 13.52 -9.68
CA THR A 72 -4.66 13.64 -8.36
C THR A 72 -5.40 12.36 -7.98
N VAL A 73 -5.08 11.82 -6.82
CA VAL A 73 -5.69 10.60 -6.26
C VAL A 73 -6.45 10.94 -4.99
N ASP A 74 -7.71 10.50 -4.90
CA ASP A 74 -8.44 10.56 -3.63
C ASP A 74 -7.95 9.47 -2.67
N LEU A 75 -7.10 9.86 -1.72
CA LEU A 75 -6.56 9.00 -0.68
C LEU A 75 -7.36 9.07 0.63
N SER A 76 -8.54 9.70 0.64
CA SER A 76 -9.34 9.85 1.85
C SER A 76 -9.69 8.48 2.45
N GLY A 77 -9.40 8.27 3.74
CA GLY A 77 -9.66 6.99 4.42
C GLY A 77 -8.68 5.86 4.06
N ILE A 78 -7.63 6.13 3.29
CA ILE A 78 -6.49 5.23 3.11
C ILE A 78 -5.49 5.42 4.25
N ASN A 79 -4.95 4.34 4.79
CA ASN A 79 -4.06 4.37 5.96
C ASN A 79 -2.58 4.20 5.59
N TRP A 80 -2.28 3.70 4.39
CA TRP A 80 -0.91 3.47 3.94
C TRP A 80 -0.85 3.42 2.42
N ILE A 81 0.19 4.01 1.82
CA ILE A 81 0.46 3.80 0.39
C ILE A 81 1.81 3.13 0.19
N VAL A 82 1.86 2.24 -0.80
CA VAL A 82 3.08 1.58 -1.25
C VAL A 82 3.33 1.99 -2.69
N VAL A 83 4.54 2.42 -3.02
CA VAL A 83 4.95 2.75 -4.38
C VAL A 83 6.08 1.81 -4.77
N GLY A 84 5.99 1.25 -5.97
CA GLY A 84 7.02 0.39 -6.53
C GLY A 84 7.16 0.59 -8.03
N THR A 85 8.11 -0.12 -8.61
CA THR A 85 8.31 -0.19 -10.06
C THR A 85 8.42 -1.63 -10.55
N MET A 86 8.54 -1.81 -11.86
CA MET A 86 8.65 -3.14 -12.45
C MET A 86 9.98 -3.79 -12.02
N THR A 87 9.91 -5.03 -11.57
CA THR A 87 11.08 -5.85 -11.24
C THR A 87 11.49 -6.76 -12.41
N GLY A 88 12.73 -7.27 -12.38
CA GLY A 88 13.22 -8.25 -13.35
C GLY A 88 13.57 -7.67 -14.72
N ALA A 89 13.63 -8.52 -15.75
CA ALA A 89 14.21 -8.18 -17.06
C ALA A 89 13.54 -7.01 -17.80
N GLN A 90 12.28 -6.67 -17.44
CA GLN A 90 11.53 -5.58 -18.05
C GLN A 90 11.74 -4.21 -17.36
N SER A 91 12.43 -4.16 -16.22
CA SER A 91 12.62 -2.92 -15.44
C SER A 91 13.29 -1.79 -16.22
N ARG A 92 14.15 -2.11 -17.19
CA ARG A 92 14.81 -1.12 -18.05
C ARG A 92 13.91 -0.48 -19.11
N LYS A 93 12.74 -1.08 -19.38
CA LYS A 93 11.81 -0.64 -20.44
C LYS A 93 10.52 -0.05 -19.88
N ILE A 94 10.08 -0.55 -18.73
CA ILE A 94 8.85 -0.17 -18.08
C ILE A 94 9.22 0.20 -16.66
N HIS A 95 9.04 1.45 -16.30
CA HIS A 95 9.28 1.91 -14.94
C HIS A 95 8.29 3.00 -14.55
N THR A 96 8.03 3.07 -13.25
CA THR A 96 7.37 4.21 -12.63
C THR A 96 8.28 5.44 -12.78
N GLU A 97 7.78 6.53 -13.33
CA GLU A 97 8.55 7.77 -13.40
C GLU A 97 8.72 8.37 -12.00
N ARG A 98 9.88 9.01 -11.78
CA ARG A 98 10.27 9.61 -10.51
C ARG A 98 9.25 10.63 -10.02
N GLU A 99 8.77 11.48 -10.93
CA GLU A 99 7.82 12.55 -10.65
C GLU A 99 6.47 12.00 -10.18
N TRP A 100 6.05 10.83 -10.66
CA TRP A 100 4.80 10.20 -10.24
C TRP A 100 4.92 9.66 -8.82
N ALA A 101 6.05 9.03 -8.48
CA ALA A 101 6.30 8.55 -7.12
C ALA A 101 6.34 9.71 -6.11
N TRP A 102 7.01 10.82 -6.45
CA TRP A 102 7.04 12.00 -5.60
C TRP A 102 5.67 12.69 -5.48
N SER A 103 4.92 12.79 -6.57
CA SER A 103 3.56 13.33 -6.56
C SER A 103 2.64 12.54 -5.62
N LEU A 104 2.73 11.20 -5.64
CA LEU A 104 1.97 10.35 -4.73
C LEU A 104 2.40 10.52 -3.28
N ALA A 105 3.71 10.60 -3.02
CA ALA A 105 4.23 10.80 -1.67
C ALA A 105 3.76 12.14 -1.08
N ASP A 106 3.85 13.23 -1.84
CA ASP A 106 3.37 14.56 -1.41
C ASP A 106 1.86 14.56 -1.13
N GLN A 107 1.06 13.92 -2.00
CA GLN A 107 -0.39 13.78 -1.77
C GLN A 107 -0.72 13.00 -0.49
N ALA A 108 0.02 11.91 -0.21
CA ALA A 108 -0.17 11.11 1.00
C ALA A 108 0.27 11.87 2.27
N HIS A 109 1.44 12.51 2.23
CA HIS A 109 1.99 13.28 3.35
C HIS A 109 1.12 14.47 3.74
N LYS A 110 0.47 15.14 2.78
CA LYS A 110 -0.53 16.19 3.05
C LYS A 110 -1.71 15.71 3.89
N LEU A 111 -1.99 14.41 3.90
CA LEU A 111 -3.03 13.76 4.69
C LEU A 111 -2.47 13.02 5.92
N GLY A 112 -1.16 13.09 6.16
CA GLY A 112 -0.49 12.35 7.23
C GLY A 112 -0.47 10.83 7.01
N ILE A 113 -0.58 10.39 5.75
CA ILE A 113 -0.58 8.97 5.39
C ILE A 113 0.88 8.52 5.19
N PRO A 114 1.35 7.46 5.86
CA PRO A 114 2.69 6.93 5.66
C PRO A 114 2.88 6.40 4.23
N VAL A 115 4.10 6.57 3.72
CA VAL A 115 4.51 6.14 2.37
C VAL A 115 5.63 5.12 2.47
N PHE A 116 5.49 4.01 1.73
CA PHE A 116 6.55 3.03 1.59
C PHE A 116 6.95 2.85 0.12
N MET A 117 8.17 3.26 -0.22
CA MET A 117 8.82 3.01 -1.50
C MET A 117 9.57 1.68 -1.45
N LYS A 118 9.28 0.79 -2.39
CA LYS A 118 9.98 -0.49 -2.49
C LYS A 118 11.39 -0.31 -3.05
N GLU A 119 12.29 -1.20 -2.64
CA GLU A 119 13.71 -1.22 -3.07
C GLU A 119 13.92 -1.22 -4.59
N ASP A 120 12.94 -1.73 -5.35
CA ASP A 120 12.98 -1.70 -6.81
C ASP A 120 12.96 -0.27 -7.39
N LEU A 121 12.53 0.73 -6.61
CA LEU A 121 12.60 2.15 -6.98
C LEU A 121 13.98 2.78 -6.78
N VAL A 122 14.92 2.14 -6.07
CA VAL A 122 16.25 2.71 -5.80
C VAL A 122 16.96 3.17 -7.08
N PRO A 123 16.97 2.41 -8.21
CA PRO A 123 17.59 2.87 -9.46
C PRO A 123 16.95 4.11 -10.08
N ILE A 124 15.74 4.49 -9.65
CA ILE A 124 14.94 5.59 -10.20
C ILE A 124 14.96 6.79 -9.26
N ILE A 125 14.76 6.55 -7.96
CA ILE A 125 14.61 7.58 -6.93
C ILE A 125 15.94 7.94 -6.26
N GLY A 126 16.90 7.00 -6.21
CA GLY A 126 18.12 7.12 -5.41
C GLY A 126 17.89 6.68 -3.97
N ASP A 127 18.90 6.03 -3.38
CA ASP A 127 18.85 5.46 -2.01
C ASP A 127 18.53 6.53 -0.96
N GLU A 128 19.13 7.71 -1.11
CA GLU A 128 18.97 8.84 -0.19
C GLU A 128 17.58 9.48 -0.21
N ASN A 129 16.77 9.19 -1.23
CA ASN A 129 15.42 9.74 -1.40
C ASN A 129 14.32 8.70 -1.15
N MET A 130 14.68 7.51 -0.68
CA MET A 130 13.72 6.45 -0.35
C MET A 130 12.89 6.82 0.88
N ILE A 131 11.57 6.67 0.77
CA ILE A 131 10.64 6.85 1.89
C ILE A 131 10.19 5.47 2.38
N GLN A 132 10.48 5.11 3.62
CA GLN A 132 10.19 3.77 4.18
C GLN A 132 9.36 3.88 5.47
N GLU A 133 8.26 4.61 5.40
CA GLU A 133 7.37 4.84 6.54
C GLU A 133 6.38 3.68 6.68
N MET A 134 6.31 3.13 7.89
CA MET A 134 5.41 2.04 8.25
C MET A 134 4.26 2.57 9.12
N PRO A 135 3.02 2.06 8.97
CA PRO A 135 1.94 2.40 9.87
C PRO A 135 2.24 1.99 11.32
N GLU A 136 1.65 2.68 12.29
CA GLU A 136 1.90 2.49 13.71
C GLU A 136 1.63 1.05 14.16
N GLU A 137 0.60 0.42 13.60
CA GLU A 137 0.21 -0.97 13.89
C GLU A 137 1.30 -1.98 13.53
N PHE A 138 2.07 -1.70 12.48
CA PHE A 138 3.22 -2.53 12.10
C PHE A 138 4.38 -2.31 13.08
N ASN A 139 4.65 -1.07 13.45
CA ASN A 139 5.72 -0.74 14.40
C ASN A 139 5.49 -1.40 15.77
N LYS A 140 4.25 -1.40 16.27
CA LYS A 140 3.87 -2.10 17.51
C LYS A 140 4.20 -3.59 17.46
N VAL A 141 3.89 -4.26 16.35
CA VAL A 141 4.21 -5.69 16.18
C VAL A 141 5.72 -5.92 16.13
N LEU A 142 6.48 -5.07 15.44
CA LEU A 142 7.93 -5.16 15.37
C LEU A 142 8.59 -4.98 16.75
N GLU A 143 8.06 -4.09 17.59
CA GLU A 143 8.53 -3.90 18.97
C GLU A 143 8.30 -5.15 19.84
N VAL A 144 7.11 -5.76 19.76
CA VAL A 144 6.82 -7.01 20.45
C VAL A 144 7.74 -8.14 19.97
N GLN A 145 7.96 -8.26 18.66
CA GLN A 145 8.83 -9.31 18.11
C GLN A 145 10.30 -9.14 18.52
N LYS A 146 10.78 -7.91 18.72
CA LYS A 146 12.14 -7.68 19.25
C LYS A 146 12.32 -8.29 20.64
N SER A 147 11.26 -8.37 21.45
CA SER A 147 11.32 -8.96 22.79
C SER A 147 11.40 -10.49 22.78
N TRP A 148 11.11 -11.15 21.65
CA TRP A 148 11.17 -12.62 21.52
C TRP A 148 12.59 -13.13 21.26
N LYS A 149 13.54 -12.24 20.92
CA LYS A 149 14.95 -12.59 20.73
C LYS A 149 15.74 -12.64 22.04
N LYS A 150 15.16 -13.18 23.11
CA LYS A 150 15.84 -13.46 24.38
C LYS A 150 15.73 -14.95 24.72
#